data_AF-A0A920VBH8-F1
#
_entry.id   AF-A0A920VBH8-F1
#
_cell.length_a   1.000
_cell.length_b   1.000
_cell.length_c   1.000
_cell.angle_alpha   90.00
_cell.angle_beta   90.00
_cell.angle_gamma   90.00
#
_symmetry.space_group_name_H-M   'P 1'
#
loop_
_entity.id
_entity.type
_entity.pdbx_description
1 polymer ?
#
loop_
_entity_poly.entity_id
_entity_poly.type
_entity_poly.pdbx_seq_one_letter_code
_entity_poly.pdbx_strand_id
1 'polypeptide(L)' 'MRQVVVDTETTGLEPERGHRIVEIGCVEILDRRVTGKHYHQYVNPKREMMSAYEIQV' A
#
# COMPACT_ATOMS: atom_id res chain seq x y z
N MET A 1 3.47 13.67 19.43
CA MET A 1 3.01 12.32 19.03
C MET A 1 3.37 12.08 17.57
N ARG A 2 4.08 10.99 17.26
CA ARG A 2 4.41 10.57 15.89
C ARG A 2 3.39 9.56 15.39
N GLN A 3 2.93 9.71 14.16
CA GLN A 3 1.98 8.83 13.48
C GLN A 3 2.46 8.55 12.07
N VAL A 4 2.07 7.41 11.52
CA VAL A 4 2.26 7.06 10.11
C VAL A 4 0.90 6.66 9.58
N VAL A 5 0.42 7.36 8.56
CA VAL A 5 -0.78 6.93 7.82
C VAL A 5 -0.28 6.05 6.68
N VAL A 6 -0.90 4.89 6.55
CA VAL A 6 -0.52 3.86 5.59
C VAL A 6 -1.73 3.55 4.73
N ASP A 7 -1.47 3.42 3.44
CA ASP A 7 -2.40 2.91 2.45
C ASP A 7 -1.73 1.76 1.69
N THR A 8 -2.51 0.75 1.32
CA THR A 8 -1.99 -0.44 0.63
C THR A 8 -2.91 -0.86 -0.48
N GLU A 9 -2.36 -1.04 -1.67
CA GLU A 9 -3.05 -1.68 -2.77
C GLU A 9 -2.79 -3.18 -2.76
N THR A 10 -3.79 -3.95 -3.16
CA THR A 10 -3.74 -5.41 -3.12
C THR A 10 -4.26 -6.00 -4.42
N THR A 11 -3.88 -7.25 -4.72
CA THR A 11 -4.48 -8.03 -5.82
C THR A 11 -5.98 -8.34 -5.61
N GLY A 12 -6.60 -7.90 -4.51
CA GLY A 12 -7.98 -8.18 -4.08
C GLY A 12 -8.11 -8.20 -2.54
N LEU A 13 -9.35 -8.21 -2.03
CA LEU A 13 -9.64 -7.86 -0.62
C LEU A 13 -9.47 -9.00 0.40
N GLU A 14 -9.54 -10.27 -0.01
CA GLU A 14 -9.63 -11.41 0.92
C GLU A 14 -8.28 -12.16 1.03
N PRO A 15 -7.51 -12.02 2.13
CA PRO A 15 -6.20 -12.67 2.28
C PRO A 15 -6.26 -14.20 2.24
N GLU A 16 -7.35 -14.79 2.73
CA GLU A 16 -7.61 -16.24 2.75
C GLU A 16 -7.73 -16.81 1.33
N ARG A 17 -8.13 -15.98 0.36
CA ARG A 17 -8.17 -16.32 -1.08
C ARG A 17 -6.82 -16.13 -1.77
N GLY A 18 -5.77 -15.89 -0.99
CA GLY A 18 -4.39 -15.77 -1.47
C GLY A 18 -4.06 -14.39 -2.03
N HIS A 19 -4.89 -13.37 -1.84
CA HIS A 19 -4.56 -12.01 -2.27
C HIS A 19 -3.33 -11.47 -1.52
N ARG A 20 -2.56 -10.61 -2.19
CA ARG A 20 -1.28 -10.07 -1.72
C ARG A 20 -1.23 -8.56 -1.96
N ILE A 21 -0.39 -7.88 -1.16
CA ILE A 21 -0.05 -6.47 -1.35
C ILE A 21 0.75 -6.31 -2.63
N VAL A 22 0.49 -5.22 -3.34
CA VAL A 22 1.16 -4.84 -4.59
C VAL A 22 1.80 -3.46 -4.49
N GLU A 23 1.37 -2.64 -3.53
CA GLU A 23 1.90 -1.31 -3.26
C GLU A 23 1.75 -0.94 -1.78
N ILE A 24 2.71 -0.19 -1.25
CA ILE A 24 2.66 0.39 0.10
C ILE A 24 2.97 1.88 -0.01
N GLY A 25 2.04 2.72 0.42
CA GLY A 25 2.20 4.16 0.55
C GLY A 25 2.12 4.60 2.01
N CYS A 26 3.08 5.40 2.47
CA CYS A 26 3.12 5.92 3.83
C CYS A 26 3.44 7.42 3.86
N VAL A 27 2.77 8.14 4.77
CA VAL A 27 3.07 9.53 5.12
C VAL A 27 3.31 9.65 6.63
N GLU A 28 4.43 10.25 7.02
CA GLU A 28 4.72 10.53 8.43
C GLU A 28 4.08 11.85 8.87
N ILE A 29 3.37 11.80 10.00
CA ILE A 29 2.76 12.93 10.68
C ILE A 29 3.41 13.10 12.06
N LEU A 30 3.88 14.30 12.36
CA LEU A 30 4.38 14.69 13.68
C LEU A 30 3.56 15.87 14.19
N ASP A 31 2.97 15.71 15.38
CA ASP A 31 2.17 16.75 16.04
C ASP A 31 1.10 17.37 15.12
N ARG A 32 0.35 16.49 14.44
CA ARG A 32 -0.74 16.80 13.49
C ARG A 32 -0.29 17.55 12.22
N ARG A 33 1.00 17.51 11.88
CA ARG A 33 1.54 18.07 10.63
C ARG A 33 2.26 17.00 9.83
N VAL A 34 2.05 17.00 8.51
CA VAL A 34 2.81 16.14 7.58
C VAL A 34 4.26 16.60 7.57
N THR A 35 5.18 15.65 7.70
CA THR A 35 6.61 15.93 7.82
C THR A 35 7.35 16.01 6.48
N GLY A 36 6.71 15.58 5.39
CA GLY A 36 7.35 15.40 4.09
C GLY A 36 8.20 14.13 3.98
N LYS A 37 8.27 13.30 5.04
CA LYS A 37 8.80 11.94 4.91
C LYS A 37 7.73 11.02 4.38
N HIS A 38 8.05 10.39 3.25
CA HIS A 38 7.21 9.44 2.56
C HIS A 38 7.96 8.11 2.44
N TYR A 39 7.21 7.03 2.44
CA TYR A 39 7.69 5.74 1.97
C TYR A 39 6.71 5.27 0.90
N HIS A 40 7.23 4.87 -0.25
CA HIS A 40 6.42 4.43 -1.37
C HIS A 40 7.15 3.31 -2.09
N GLN A 41 6.48 2.16 -2.25
CA GLN A 41 7.12 0.97 -2.80
C GLN A 41 6.09 0.05 -3.48
N TYR A 42 6.37 -0.32 -4.73
CA TYR A 42 5.72 -1.46 -5.38
C TYR A 42 6.31 -2.77 -4.88
N VAL A 43 5.44 -3.75 -4.67
CA VAL A 43 5.79 -5.08 -4.14
C VAL A 43 5.37 -6.12 -5.18
N ASN A 44 6.30 -7.02 -5.55
CA ASN A 44 5.94 -8.15 -6.39
C ASN A 44 5.09 -9.14 -5.57
N PRO A 45 3.82 -9.39 -5.93
CA PRO A 45 2.92 -10.23 -5.14
C PRO A 45 3.26 -11.73 -5.24
N LYS A 46 4.22 -12.12 -6.09
CA LYS A 46 4.61 -13.51 -6.38
C LYS A 46 3.42 -14.39 -6.77
N ARG A 47 2.45 -13.81 -7.47
CA ARG A 47 1.28 -14.45 -8.06
C ARG A 47 0.82 -13.70 -9.29
N GLU A 48 -0.01 -14.34 -10.10
CA GLU A 48 -0.69 -13.67 -11.21
C GLU A 48 -1.72 -12.65 -10.70
N MET A 49 -1.77 -11.50 -11.37
CA MET A 49 -2.87 -10.56 -11.27
C MET A 49 -3.95 -10.95 -12.27
N MET A 50 -5.20 -10.92 -11.84
CA MET A 50 -6.31 -10.93 -12.79
C MET A 50 -6.29 -9.62 -13.59
N SER A 51 -6.48 -9.71 -14.90
CA SER A 51 -6.42 -8.60 -15.86
C SER A 51 -7.33 -7.39 -15.55
N ALA A 52 -8.25 -7.51 -14.59
CA ALA A 52 -9.22 -6.46 -14.25
C ALA A 52 -8.74 -5.49 -13.15
N TYR A 53 -7.59 -5.73 -12.53
CA TYR A 53 -7.04 -4.84 -11.51
C TYR A 53 -5.82 -4.13 -12.09
N GLU A 54 -6.04 -2.94 -12.64
CA GLU A 54 -4.95 -2.00 -12.86
C GLU A 54 -4.46 -1.52 -11.49
N ILE A 55 -3.16 -1.62 -11.23
CA ILE A 55 -2.56 -0.84 -10.15
C ILE A 55 -2.81 0.62 -10.58
N GLN A 56 -3.64 1.35 -9.84
CA GLN A 56 -3.88 2.76 -10.10
C GLN A 56 -2.61 3.52 -9.73
N VAL A 57 -1.71 3.65 -10.70
CA VAL A 57 -0.49 4.46 -10.62
C VAL A 57 -0.80 5.94 -10.83
#